data_AF-A0A833SV73-F1
#
_entry.id   AF-A0A833SV73-F1
#
_cell.length_a   1.000
_cell.length_b   1.000
_cell.length_c   1.000
_cell.angle_alpha   90.00
_cell.angle_beta   90.00
_cell.angle_gamma   90.00
#
_symmetry.space_group_name_H-M   'P 1'
#
loop_
_entity.id
_entity.type
_entity.pdbx_description
1 polymer ?
#
loop_
_entity_poly.entity_id
_entity_poly.type
_entity_poly.pdbx_seq_one_letter_code
_entity_poly.pdbx_strand_id
1 'polypeptide(L)'
;MHHELDQLRGPNDELSLKLNTIKLAKEARRNPSQQSSIWKEIALVQRDERLRSETEKRRLTATAKAQTTYIKDLRRLLHLHENSAALESTVPRFVITDTTHHRLETPDVSMFSTLLQKICASFAGIDDILTGCGLSDMPMGVTSSMHWCDDTGELKYHQSLQKFTLPFDLDTAQKSCWESFNFQHHQRDRKDYDGVEDSDNTVALKYRVIRTLASGTTVSVMQRLVGRRFIEQNRVVGEGAFRGMHSTQTGWSCLRPMPDGSGTVGEVCVRQNPVLFNASPSAAREFYRFLQASLDEDKHETLTVIHKSLPERSVAL
;
A
#
# COMPACT_ATOMS: atom_id res chain seq x y z
N MET A 1 -27.82 -11.76 6.68
CA MET A 1 -28.29 -12.73 5.67
C MET A 1 -27.24 -13.20 4.68
N HIS A 2 -26.74 -12.43 3.69
CA HIS A 2 -25.75 -12.98 2.72
C HIS A 2 -24.38 -13.34 3.34
N HIS A 3 -23.93 -12.58 4.35
CA HIS A 3 -22.65 -12.82 5.04
C HIS A 3 -22.66 -14.06 5.97
N GLU A 4 -23.82 -14.40 6.53
CA GLU A 4 -23.99 -15.60 7.36
C GLU A 4 -24.03 -16.87 6.50
N LEU A 5 -24.55 -16.77 5.27
CA LEU A 5 -24.57 -17.88 4.32
C LEU A 5 -23.17 -18.26 3.82
N ASP A 6 -22.27 -17.28 3.62
CA ASP A 6 -20.90 -17.53 3.17
C ASP A 6 -20.00 -18.08 4.29
N GLN A 7 -20.16 -17.60 5.54
CA GLN A 7 -19.41 -18.13 6.69
C GLN A 7 -19.80 -19.58 7.04
N LEU A 8 -21.05 -19.94 6.77
CA LEU A 8 -21.51 -21.32 6.93
C LEU A 8 -21.06 -22.22 5.77
N ARG A 9 -20.65 -21.68 4.63
CA ARG A 9 -20.39 -22.45 3.40
C ARG A 9 -19.17 -23.38 3.51
N GLY A 10 -18.04 -22.90 4.03
CA GLY A 10 -16.84 -23.73 4.22
C GLY A 10 -17.05 -24.90 5.19
N PRO A 11 -17.55 -24.66 6.41
CA PRO A 11 -17.92 -25.73 7.33
C PRO A 11 -19.01 -26.65 6.77
N ASN A 12 -19.97 -26.10 6.02
CA ASN A 12 -21.04 -26.88 5.39
C ASN A 12 -20.53 -27.76 4.24
N ASP A 13 -19.53 -27.32 3.49
CA ASP A 13 -18.90 -28.12 2.43
C ASP A 13 -18.11 -29.30 3.03
N GLU A 14 -17.38 -29.06 4.12
CA GLU A 14 -16.67 -30.12 4.86
C GLU A 14 -17.63 -31.11 5.54
N LEU A 15 -18.70 -30.60 6.15
CA LEU A 15 -19.76 -31.41 6.76
C LEU A 15 -20.56 -32.20 5.72
N SER A 16 -20.85 -31.61 4.56
CA SER A 16 -21.53 -32.28 3.44
C SER A 16 -20.67 -33.38 2.85
N LEU A 17 -19.36 -33.16 2.73
CA LEU A 17 -18.41 -34.17 2.30
C LEU A 17 -18.38 -35.35 3.29
N LYS A 18 -18.21 -35.07 4.59
CA LYS A 18 -18.22 -36.09 5.65
C LYS A 18 -19.54 -36.86 5.69
N LEU A 19 -20.67 -36.18 5.52
CA LEU A 19 -21.99 -36.80 5.47
C LEU A 19 -22.12 -37.74 4.27
N ASN A 20 -21.63 -37.34 3.10
CA ASN A 20 -21.62 -38.18 1.90
C ASN A 20 -20.72 -39.40 2.06
N THR A 21 -19.53 -39.25 2.67
CA THR A 21 -18.66 -40.39 2.98
C THR A 21 -19.31 -41.38 3.94
N ILE A 22 -20.02 -40.89 4.97
CA ILE A 22 -20.75 -41.75 5.93
C ILE A 22 -21.93 -42.46 5.26
N LYS A 23 -22.64 -41.80 4.35
CA LYS A 23 -23.75 -42.40 3.57
C LYS A 23 -23.24 -43.52 2.67
N LEU A 24 -22.19 -43.27 1.89
CA LEU A 24 -21.56 -44.27 1.03
C LEU A 24 -21.02 -45.46 1.84
N ALA A 25 -20.38 -45.20 2.99
CA ALA A 25 -19.91 -46.28 3.87
C ALA A 25 -21.05 -47.15 4.45
N LYS A 26 -22.25 -46.58 4.65
CA LYS A 26 -23.44 -47.33 5.06
C LYS A 26 -24.04 -48.16 3.91
N GLU A 27 -24.04 -47.65 2.68
CA GLU A 27 -24.49 -48.40 1.48
C GLU A 27 -23.56 -49.57 1.14
N ALA A 28 -22.24 -49.38 1.27
CA ALA A 28 -21.26 -50.45 1.10
C ALA A 28 -21.47 -51.63 2.07
N ARG A 29 -22.07 -51.39 3.25
CA ARG A 29 -22.42 -52.43 4.22
C ARG A 29 -23.73 -53.14 3.91
N ARG A 30 -24.65 -52.48 3.19
CA ARG A 30 -25.98 -53.02 2.82
C ARG A 30 -25.96 -53.83 1.53
N ASN A 31 -25.08 -53.49 0.58
CA ASN A 31 -25.01 -54.12 -0.75
C ASN A 31 -23.63 -54.77 -1.00
N PRO A 32 -23.44 -56.05 -0.64
CA PRO A 32 -22.15 -56.76 -0.77
C PRO A 32 -21.64 -56.83 -2.21
N SER A 33 -22.54 -56.88 -3.20
CA SER A 33 -22.20 -56.94 -4.63
C SER A 33 -21.63 -55.64 -5.21
N GLN A 34 -21.88 -54.49 -4.57
CA GLN A 34 -21.41 -53.16 -5.01
C GLN A 34 -20.36 -52.57 -4.08
N GLN A 35 -20.05 -53.26 -2.98
CA GLN A 35 -19.14 -52.82 -1.92
C GLN A 35 -17.77 -52.38 -2.46
N SER A 36 -17.20 -53.11 -3.43
CA SER A 36 -15.90 -52.77 -4.05
C SER A 36 -15.91 -51.41 -4.78
N SER A 37 -16.99 -51.11 -5.52
CA SER A 37 -17.14 -49.84 -6.24
C SER A 37 -17.29 -48.66 -5.29
N ILE A 38 -18.06 -48.85 -4.20
CA ILE A 38 -18.31 -47.81 -3.21
C ILE A 38 -17.04 -47.49 -2.38
N TRP A 39 -16.26 -48.52 -2.00
CA TRP A 39 -14.97 -48.31 -1.32
C TRP A 39 -13.95 -47.61 -2.22
N LYS A 40 -13.96 -47.89 -3.53
CA LYS A 40 -13.11 -47.18 -4.50
C LYS A 40 -13.44 -45.69 -4.54
N GLU A 41 -14.72 -45.33 -4.54
CA GLU A 41 -15.17 -43.93 -4.53
C GLU A 41 -14.78 -43.21 -3.23
N ILE A 42 -14.98 -43.85 -2.07
CA ILE A 42 -14.54 -43.33 -0.77
C ILE A 42 -13.03 -43.11 -0.75
N ALA A 43 -12.25 -44.06 -1.27
CA ALA A 43 -10.80 -43.96 -1.31
C ALA A 43 -10.31 -42.80 -2.21
N LEU A 44 -11.01 -42.50 -3.32
CA LEU A 44 -10.70 -41.36 -4.18
C LEU A 44 -10.96 -40.02 -3.46
N VAL A 45 -12.12 -39.88 -2.80
CA VAL A 45 -12.44 -38.67 -2.04
C VAL A 45 -11.43 -38.42 -0.93
N GLN A 46 -11.06 -39.46 -0.18
CA GLN A 46 -10.05 -39.36 0.88
C GLN A 46 -8.65 -39.02 0.35
N ARG A 47 -8.29 -39.52 -0.84
CA ARG A 47 -7.02 -39.19 -1.49
C ARG A 47 -6.96 -37.71 -1.85
N ASP A 48 -8.02 -37.15 -2.42
CA ASP A 48 -8.08 -35.73 -2.79
C ASP A 48 -8.05 -34.82 -1.57
N GLU A 49 -8.76 -35.18 -0.50
CA GLU A 49 -8.72 -34.45 0.77
C GLU A 49 -7.32 -34.46 1.39
N ARG A 50 -6.65 -35.62 1.36
CA ARG A 50 -5.26 -35.74 1.80
C ARG A 50 -4.35 -34.84 0.98
N LEU A 51 -4.47 -34.84 -0.35
CA LEU A 51 -3.64 -34.01 -1.23
C LEU A 51 -3.81 -32.50 -0.96
N ARG A 52 -5.06 -32.05 -0.75
CA ARG A 52 -5.34 -30.65 -0.38
C ARG A 52 -4.72 -30.31 0.98
N SER A 53 -4.90 -31.18 1.97
CA SER A 53 -4.34 -30.99 3.32
C SER A 53 -2.81 -31.00 3.33
N GLU A 54 -2.18 -31.87 2.54
CA GLU A 54 -0.73 -31.93 2.40
C GLU A 54 -0.16 -30.69 1.71
N THR A 55 -0.85 -30.21 0.67
CA THR A 55 -0.45 -28.97 -0.04
C THR A 55 -0.50 -27.78 0.90
N GLU A 56 -1.58 -27.66 1.67
CA GLU A 56 -1.71 -26.59 2.67
C GLU A 56 -0.67 -26.73 3.79
N LYS A 57 -0.41 -27.95 4.27
CA LYS A 57 0.65 -28.21 5.25
C LYS A 57 2.03 -27.80 4.73
N ARG A 58 2.36 -28.10 3.47
CA ARG A 58 3.63 -27.70 2.84
C ARG A 58 3.72 -26.17 2.77
N ARG A 59 2.64 -25.49 2.37
CA ARG A 59 2.55 -24.03 2.32
C ARG A 59 2.79 -23.41 3.70
N LEU A 60 2.06 -23.86 4.71
CA LEU A 60 2.21 -23.38 6.09
C LEU A 60 3.62 -23.63 6.64
N THR A 61 4.20 -24.79 6.36
CA THR A 61 5.57 -25.13 6.78
C THR A 61 6.60 -24.22 6.12
N ALA A 62 6.45 -23.91 4.83
CA ALA A 62 7.33 -22.98 4.13
C ALA A 62 7.25 -21.57 4.72
N THR A 63 6.04 -21.08 5.00
CA THR A 63 5.82 -19.79 5.65
C THR A 63 6.44 -19.74 7.05
N ALA A 64 6.23 -20.78 7.87
CA ALA A 64 6.81 -20.86 9.21
C ALA A 64 8.36 -20.87 9.18
N LYS A 65 8.96 -21.56 8.20
CA LYS A 65 10.40 -21.52 7.96
C LYS A 65 10.88 -20.11 7.57
N ALA A 66 10.19 -19.45 6.65
CA ALA A 66 10.51 -18.08 6.25
C ALA A 66 10.43 -17.10 7.43
N GLN A 67 9.39 -17.22 8.26
CA GLN A 67 9.25 -16.44 9.50
C GLN A 67 10.37 -16.74 10.50
N THR A 68 10.75 -18.01 10.65
CA THR A 68 11.86 -18.40 11.53
C THR A 68 13.18 -17.77 11.07
N THR A 69 13.44 -17.74 9.76
CA THR A 69 14.61 -17.07 9.19
C THR A 69 14.56 -15.56 9.46
N TYR A 70 13.43 -14.91 9.16
CA TYR A 70 13.24 -13.49 9.40
C TYR A 70 13.44 -13.10 10.88
N ILE A 71 12.89 -13.87 11.82
CA ILE A 71 13.08 -13.64 13.25
C ILE A 71 14.55 -13.84 13.66
N LYS A 72 15.25 -14.83 13.10
CA LYS A 72 16.68 -15.03 13.35
C LYS A 72 17.51 -13.86 12.83
N ASP A 73 17.19 -13.35 11.65
CA ASP A 73 17.87 -12.21 11.06
C ASP A 73 17.65 -10.94 11.90
N LEU A 74 16.42 -10.69 12.34
CA LEU A 74 16.12 -9.60 13.28
C LEU A 74 16.91 -9.73 14.59
N ARG A 75 16.97 -10.92 15.19
CA ARG A 75 17.76 -11.17 16.41
C ARG A 75 19.26 -10.95 16.19
N ARG A 76 19.79 -11.35 15.03
CA ARG A 76 21.20 -11.11 14.67
C ARG A 76 21.49 -9.61 14.57
N LEU A 77 20.61 -8.85 13.91
CA LEU A 77 20.74 -7.40 13.80
C LEU A 77 20.69 -6.72 15.17
N LEU A 78 19.81 -7.17 16.06
CA LEU A 78 19.73 -6.66 17.44
C LEU A 78 21.01 -6.96 18.24
N HIS A 79 21.57 -8.16 18.15
CA HIS A 79 22.82 -8.49 18.85
C HIS A 79 24.05 -7.79 18.27
N LEU A 80 24.11 -7.56 16.94
CA LEU A 80 25.17 -6.75 16.33
C LEU A 80 25.13 -5.30 16.86
N HIS A 81 23.93 -4.77 17.07
CA HIS A 81 23.73 -3.44 17.66
C HIS A 81 24.14 -3.37 19.13
N GLU A 82 23.84 -4.40 19.93
CA GLU A 82 24.30 -4.50 21.33
C GLU A 82 25.83 -4.62 21.45
N ASN A 83 26.47 -5.40 20.56
CA ASN A 83 27.93 -5.57 20.56
C ASN A 83 28.67 -4.33 20.03
N SER A 84 28.05 -3.56 19.13
CA SER A 84 28.57 -2.26 18.68
C SER A 84 28.49 -1.20 19.79
N ALA A 85 27.41 -1.19 20.57
CA ALA A 85 27.25 -0.28 21.70
C ALA A 85 28.21 -0.59 22.87
N ALA A 86 28.68 -1.84 23.00
CA ALA A 86 29.69 -2.22 23.98
C ALA A 86 31.12 -1.74 23.63
N LEU A 87 31.39 -1.36 22.38
CA LEU A 87 32.71 -0.93 21.92
C LEU A 87 32.93 0.60 21.99
N GLU A 88 31.86 1.40 22.14
CA GLU A 88 31.93 2.86 22.11
C GLU A 88 32.00 3.53 23.51
N SER A 89 32.28 2.80 24.59
CA SER A 89 32.28 3.36 25.96
C SER A 89 33.57 4.08 26.38
N THR A 90 34.43 4.54 25.46
CA THR A 90 35.75 5.10 25.83
C THR A 90 36.10 6.43 25.15
N VAL A 91 35.26 7.47 25.22
CA VAL A 91 35.71 8.87 25.12
C VAL A 91 34.80 9.79 25.97
N PRO A 92 35.33 10.78 26.73
CA PRO A 92 34.61 11.41 27.84
C PRO A 92 33.66 12.55 27.43
N ARG A 93 32.43 12.43 27.92
CA ARG A 93 31.50 13.44 28.46
C ARG A 93 31.91 14.92 28.26
N PHE A 94 31.29 15.59 27.28
CA PHE A 94 31.12 17.04 27.29
C PHE A 94 29.63 17.40 27.47
N VAL A 95 29.40 18.11 28.58
CA VAL A 95 28.30 19.01 28.98
C VAL A 95 26.94 18.80 28.30
N ILE A 96 26.01 18.26 29.11
CA ILE A 96 24.58 18.19 28.85
C ILE A 96 23.99 19.60 29.07
N THR A 97 23.54 20.24 28.00
CA THR A 97 22.45 21.22 28.05
C THR A 97 21.21 20.58 27.46
N ASP A 98 20.39 20.09 28.39
CA ASP A 98 18.93 20.04 28.40
C ASP A 98 18.21 20.22 27.04
N THR A 99 17.96 19.11 26.34
CA THR A 99 16.77 18.93 25.49
C THR A 99 16.33 17.47 25.57
N THR A 100 15.59 17.14 26.62
CA THR A 100 14.98 15.83 26.87
C THR A 100 13.83 15.52 25.91
N HIS A 101 14.09 15.39 24.61
CA HIS A 101 13.06 14.95 23.65
C HIS A 101 13.53 14.02 22.50
N HIS A 102 14.78 13.53 22.48
CA HIS A 102 15.32 12.85 21.28
C HIS A 102 15.78 11.39 21.45
N ARG A 103 15.25 10.62 22.41
CA ARG A 103 15.82 9.28 22.69
C ARG A 103 14.90 8.07 22.55
N LEU A 104 13.89 8.12 21.68
CA LEU A 104 13.06 6.94 21.36
C LEU A 104 12.35 6.97 19.98
N GLU A 105 12.99 7.47 18.92
CA GLU A 105 12.38 7.58 17.58
C GLU A 105 13.17 6.94 16.43
N THR A 106 13.57 5.68 16.58
CA THR A 106 14.39 4.97 15.58
C THR A 106 13.64 4.19 14.46
N PRO A 107 12.38 3.72 14.60
CA PRO A 107 11.79 2.88 13.54
C PRO A 107 11.16 3.68 12.39
N ASP A 108 10.52 4.83 12.66
CA ASP A 108 9.90 5.65 11.61
C ASP A 108 11.00 6.33 10.76
N VAL A 109 12.05 6.87 11.39
CA VAL A 109 13.19 7.51 10.70
C VAL A 109 13.91 6.54 9.78
N SER A 110 14.30 5.36 10.28
CA SER A 110 14.97 4.34 9.44
C SER A 110 14.08 3.88 8.27
N MET A 111 12.77 3.78 8.49
CA MET A 111 11.82 3.48 7.42
C MET A 111 11.75 4.60 6.38
N PHE A 112 11.70 5.87 6.80
CA PHE A 112 11.70 7.00 5.88
C PHE A 112 12.99 7.11 5.09
N SER A 113 14.14 6.91 5.71
CA SER A 113 15.43 6.85 5.00
C SER A 113 15.44 5.75 3.95
N THR A 114 14.89 4.56 4.27
CA THR A 114 14.78 3.45 3.31
C THR A 114 13.83 3.78 2.16
N LEU A 115 12.70 4.43 2.44
CA LEU A 115 11.76 4.85 1.40
C LEU A 115 12.36 5.93 0.50
N LEU A 116 13.08 6.90 1.08
CA LEU A 116 13.77 7.94 0.34
C LEU A 116 14.86 7.38 -0.57
N GLN A 117 15.66 6.42 -0.09
CA GLN A 117 16.65 5.72 -0.92
C GLN A 117 15.99 5.00 -2.11
N LYS A 118 14.83 4.38 -1.89
CA LYS A 118 14.08 3.74 -2.97
C LYS A 118 13.61 4.76 -4.01
N ILE A 119 13.02 5.87 -3.56
CA ILE A 119 12.58 6.98 -4.43
C ILE A 119 13.76 7.51 -5.27
N CYS A 120 14.90 7.76 -4.64
CA CYS A 120 16.08 8.24 -5.35
C CYS A 120 16.60 7.21 -6.37
N ALA A 121 16.52 5.91 -6.07
CA ALA A 121 16.93 4.85 -6.98
C ALA A 121 15.95 4.64 -8.15
N SER A 122 14.65 4.84 -7.95
CA SER A 122 13.61 4.68 -8.98
C SER A 122 13.47 5.86 -9.92
N PHE A 123 14.01 7.04 -9.55
CA PHE A 123 13.94 8.24 -10.37
C PHE A 123 14.40 8.02 -11.82
N ALA A 124 15.45 7.24 -12.05
CA ALA A 124 15.98 6.96 -13.39
C ALA A 124 15.00 6.23 -14.32
N GLY A 125 14.00 5.51 -13.78
CA GLY A 125 13.01 4.75 -14.54
C GLY A 125 11.63 5.40 -14.62
N ILE A 126 11.49 6.66 -14.19
CA ILE A 126 10.18 7.32 -14.08
C ILE A 126 9.53 7.55 -15.45
N ASP A 127 10.33 7.83 -16.47
CA ASP A 127 9.87 8.02 -17.85
C ASP A 127 9.27 6.75 -18.42
N ASP A 128 9.89 5.60 -18.14
CA ASP A 128 9.38 4.29 -18.54
C ASP A 128 8.06 3.98 -17.82
N ILE A 129 7.92 4.38 -16.55
CA ILE A 129 6.68 4.20 -15.78
C ILE A 129 5.57 5.06 -16.37
N LEU A 130 5.79 6.37 -16.56
CA LEU A 130 4.79 7.32 -17.05
C LEU A 130 4.33 6.96 -18.47
N THR A 131 5.27 6.60 -19.34
CA THR A 131 4.97 6.13 -20.70
C THR A 131 4.27 4.77 -20.67
N GLY A 132 4.79 3.81 -19.90
CA GLY A 132 4.26 2.45 -19.83
C GLY A 132 2.87 2.33 -19.21
N CYS A 133 2.42 3.29 -18.41
CA CYS A 133 1.04 3.34 -17.92
C CYS A 133 0.04 4.00 -18.88
N GLY A 134 0.47 4.43 -20.07
CA GLY A 134 -0.41 5.02 -21.10
C GLY A 134 -0.87 6.44 -20.78
N LEU A 135 -0.17 7.14 -19.87
CA LEU A 135 -0.55 8.48 -19.41
C LEU A 135 -0.39 9.54 -20.53
N SER A 136 0.61 9.32 -21.39
CA SER A 136 0.89 10.16 -22.56
C SER A 136 -0.30 10.23 -23.52
N ASP A 137 -0.95 9.09 -23.77
CA ASP A 137 -2.07 8.96 -24.72
C ASP A 137 -3.44 9.22 -24.09
N MET A 138 -3.49 9.30 -22.75
CA MET A 138 -4.72 9.54 -22.00
C MET A 138 -5.28 10.96 -22.28
N PRO A 139 -6.61 11.11 -22.47
CA PRO A 139 -7.25 12.42 -22.49
C PRO A 139 -7.20 13.11 -21.12
N MET A 140 -7.53 14.40 -21.08
CA MET A 140 -7.65 15.14 -19.83
C MET A 140 -8.68 14.48 -18.89
N GLY A 141 -8.35 14.40 -17.60
CA GLY A 141 -9.24 13.84 -16.58
C GLY A 141 -8.56 12.77 -15.73
N VAL A 142 -9.38 11.85 -15.22
CA VAL A 142 -8.95 10.79 -14.29
C VAL A 142 -9.42 9.44 -14.82
N THR A 143 -8.56 8.43 -14.73
CA THR A 143 -8.89 7.04 -15.05
C THR A 143 -8.35 6.14 -13.95
N SER A 144 -9.18 5.24 -13.44
CA SER A 144 -8.79 4.29 -12.41
C SER A 144 -8.96 2.86 -12.92
N SER A 145 -8.01 1.98 -12.56
CA SER A 145 -7.99 0.58 -12.98
C SER A 145 -7.52 -0.33 -11.84
N MET A 146 -7.98 -1.57 -11.83
CA MET A 146 -7.54 -2.61 -10.89
C MET A 146 -6.73 -3.66 -11.63
N HIS A 147 -5.54 -3.96 -11.12
CA HIS A 147 -4.61 -4.90 -11.73
C HIS A 147 -4.47 -6.12 -10.82
N TRP A 148 -4.81 -7.29 -11.34
CA TRP A 148 -4.85 -8.55 -10.60
C TRP A 148 -3.62 -9.41 -10.93
N CYS A 149 -3.22 -10.27 -10.02
CA CYS A 149 -2.20 -11.29 -10.29
C CYS A 149 -2.85 -12.48 -11.00
N ASP A 150 -2.35 -12.84 -12.18
CA ASP A 150 -2.92 -13.93 -12.97
C ASP A 150 -2.84 -15.28 -12.24
N ASP A 151 -1.76 -15.51 -11.49
CA ASP A 151 -1.53 -16.79 -10.79
C ASP A 151 -2.36 -16.94 -9.51
N THR A 152 -2.52 -15.85 -8.74
CA THR A 152 -3.17 -15.90 -7.41
C THR A 152 -4.61 -15.37 -7.42
N GLY A 153 -5.00 -14.61 -8.45
CA GLY A 153 -6.26 -13.87 -8.49
C GLY A 153 -6.34 -12.72 -7.47
N GLU A 154 -5.27 -12.42 -6.76
CA GLU A 154 -5.23 -11.35 -5.76
C GLU A 154 -5.01 -9.99 -6.42
N LEU A 155 -5.52 -8.92 -5.79
CA LEU A 155 -5.32 -7.56 -6.28
C LEU A 155 -3.86 -7.16 -6.11
N LYS A 156 -3.14 -6.99 -7.22
CA LYS A 156 -1.72 -6.58 -7.22
C LYS A 156 -1.60 -5.09 -6.88
N TYR A 157 -2.39 -4.26 -7.55
CA TYR A 157 -2.55 -2.84 -7.21
C TYR A 157 -3.81 -2.24 -7.82
N HIS A 158 -4.33 -1.21 -7.16
CA HIS A 158 -5.23 -0.23 -7.75
C HIS A 158 -4.39 0.92 -8.33
N GLN A 159 -4.66 1.33 -9.56
CA GLN A 159 -3.96 2.42 -10.23
C GLN A 159 -4.94 3.56 -10.52
N SER A 160 -4.56 4.79 -10.14
CA SER A 160 -5.24 6.01 -10.53
C SER A 160 -4.30 6.86 -11.38
N LEU A 161 -4.76 7.17 -12.58
CA LEU A 161 -4.09 8.01 -13.56
C LEU A 161 -4.83 9.33 -13.66
N GLN A 162 -4.09 10.43 -13.67
CA GLN A 162 -4.66 11.76 -13.77
C GLN A 162 -3.83 12.63 -14.71
N LYS A 163 -4.53 13.35 -15.59
CA LYS A 163 -3.96 14.35 -16.48
C LYS A 163 -4.78 15.64 -16.37
N PHE A 164 -4.12 16.73 -16.01
CA PHE A 164 -4.75 18.03 -15.78
C PHE A 164 -3.90 19.17 -16.34
N THR A 165 -4.50 20.33 -16.53
CA THR A 165 -3.79 21.54 -16.95
C THR A 165 -3.95 22.62 -15.89
N LEU A 166 -2.89 23.40 -15.72
CA LEU A 166 -2.87 24.60 -14.90
C LEU A 166 -2.57 25.78 -15.81
N PRO A 167 -3.36 26.87 -15.78
CA PRO A 167 -3.18 28.02 -16.67
C PRO A 167 -2.06 28.95 -16.18
N PHE A 168 -0.94 28.38 -15.76
CA PHE A 168 0.20 29.06 -15.16
C PHE A 168 1.51 28.45 -15.65
N ASP A 169 2.59 29.23 -15.60
CA ASP A 169 3.93 28.77 -15.94
C ASP A 169 4.40 27.66 -14.99
N LEU A 170 5.46 26.95 -15.41
CA LEU A 170 5.95 25.78 -14.69
C LEU A 170 6.38 26.12 -13.25
N ASP A 171 6.98 27.29 -13.02
CA ASP A 171 7.47 27.67 -11.69
C ASP A 171 6.32 27.96 -10.72
N THR A 172 5.30 28.68 -11.18
CA THR A 172 4.07 28.88 -10.38
C THR A 172 3.37 27.55 -10.12
N ALA A 173 3.16 26.74 -11.16
CA ALA A 173 2.47 25.47 -11.07
C ALA A 173 3.18 24.47 -10.14
N GLN A 174 4.51 24.36 -10.21
CA GLN A 174 5.26 23.42 -9.38
C GLN A 174 5.30 23.81 -7.91
N LYS A 175 5.32 25.11 -7.59
CA LYS A 175 5.19 25.60 -6.20
C LYS A 175 3.83 25.25 -5.61
N SER A 176 2.75 25.60 -6.32
CA SER A 176 1.38 25.26 -5.92
C SER A 176 1.15 23.76 -5.75
N CYS A 177 1.64 22.95 -6.69
CA CYS A 177 1.60 21.49 -6.57
C CYS A 177 2.40 20.99 -5.37
N TRP A 178 3.58 21.55 -5.09
CA TRP A 178 4.39 21.11 -3.96
C TRP A 178 3.76 21.47 -2.60
N GLU A 179 3.13 22.64 -2.47
CA GLU A 179 2.42 23.04 -1.26
C GLU A 179 1.29 22.05 -0.88
N SER A 180 0.65 21.44 -1.88
CA SER A 180 -0.40 20.45 -1.66
C SER A 180 0.10 19.17 -0.95
N PHE A 181 1.39 18.84 -1.07
CA PHE A 181 2.02 17.73 -0.34
C PHE A 181 2.14 17.98 1.16
N ASN A 182 1.72 19.13 1.66
CA ASN A 182 1.58 19.38 3.08
C ASN A 182 0.31 18.72 3.68
N PHE A 183 -0.62 18.20 2.87
CA PHE A 183 -1.85 17.50 3.32
C PHE A 183 -2.55 18.21 4.49
N GLN A 184 -2.93 19.47 4.30
CA GLN A 184 -3.44 20.34 5.38
C GLN A 184 -4.69 19.77 6.07
N HIS A 185 -5.46 18.90 5.42
CA HIS A 185 -6.61 18.21 6.00
C HIS A 185 -6.25 17.09 7.00
N HIS A 186 -5.02 16.57 6.97
CA HIS A 186 -4.58 15.45 7.80
C HIS A 186 -3.82 15.87 9.06
N GLN A 187 -4.53 16.46 10.03
CA GLN A 187 -3.91 17.00 11.26
C GLN A 187 -3.91 16.07 12.47
N ARG A 188 -4.67 14.97 12.42
CA ARG A 188 -4.83 14.08 13.58
C ARG A 188 -3.60 13.20 13.80
N ASP A 189 -3.08 13.18 15.03
CA ASP A 189 -1.82 12.52 15.41
C ASP A 189 -0.68 12.82 14.43
N ARG A 190 -0.72 14.02 13.83
CA ARG A 190 0.24 14.42 12.82
C ARG A 190 1.61 14.62 13.46
N LYS A 191 2.63 14.14 12.76
CA LYS A 191 4.01 14.46 13.05
C LYS A 191 4.80 14.60 11.76
N ASP A 192 5.43 15.75 11.62
CA ASP A 192 6.38 16.05 10.56
C ASP A 192 7.80 15.67 11.02
N TYR A 193 8.63 15.25 10.07
CA TYR A 193 9.99 14.78 10.33
C TYR A 193 11.01 15.71 9.67
N ASP A 194 11.55 16.59 10.48
CA ASP A 194 12.63 17.50 10.12
C ASP A 194 13.98 16.77 10.28
N GLY A 195 14.86 16.86 9.29
CA GLY A 195 16.15 16.15 9.27
C GLY A 195 16.30 15.11 8.15
N VAL A 196 15.38 15.08 7.19
CA VAL A 196 15.59 14.42 5.90
C VAL A 196 16.53 15.26 5.03
N GLU A 197 17.35 14.59 4.22
CA GLU A 197 18.19 15.27 3.22
C GLU A 197 17.31 16.04 2.23
N ASP A 198 17.73 17.26 1.85
CA ASP A 198 17.02 18.10 0.88
C ASP A 198 15.57 18.41 1.31
N SER A 199 15.42 19.02 2.48
CA SER A 199 14.13 19.34 3.11
C SER A 199 13.23 20.25 2.27
N ASP A 200 13.80 21.08 1.40
CA ASP A 200 13.02 21.97 0.52
C ASP A 200 12.30 21.20 -0.60
N ASN A 201 12.76 19.99 -0.90
CA ASN A 201 12.23 19.12 -1.94
C ASN A 201 11.81 17.74 -1.42
N THR A 202 11.84 17.53 -0.11
CA THR A 202 11.47 16.27 0.54
C THR A 202 10.50 16.53 1.68
N VAL A 203 9.37 15.84 1.66
CA VAL A 203 8.40 15.82 2.76
C VAL A 203 8.39 14.44 3.41
N ALA A 204 8.42 14.39 4.74
CA ALA A 204 8.25 13.17 5.51
C ALA A 204 7.32 13.44 6.70
N LEU A 205 6.20 12.74 6.75
CA LEU A 205 5.18 12.96 7.77
C LEU A 205 4.43 11.67 8.11
N LYS A 206 3.81 11.64 9.29
CA LYS A 206 2.82 10.63 9.68
C LYS A 206 1.57 11.32 10.20
N TYR A 207 0.43 10.68 10.02
CA TYR A 207 -0.86 11.15 10.52
C TYR A 207 -1.84 9.99 10.65
N ARG A 208 -2.93 10.19 11.38
CA ARG A 208 -3.98 9.20 11.57
C ARG A 208 -5.24 9.57 10.79
N VAL A 209 -5.68 8.64 9.95
CA VAL A 209 -6.98 8.69 9.29
C VAL A 209 -7.97 7.85 10.10
N ILE A 210 -9.11 8.44 10.46
CA ILE A 210 -10.22 7.73 11.09
C ILE A 210 -11.41 7.77 10.15
N ARG A 211 -12.00 6.62 9.87
CA ARG A 211 -13.21 6.53 9.05
C ARG A 211 -14.20 5.53 9.59
N THR A 212 -15.48 5.86 9.47
CA THR A 212 -16.57 4.92 9.69
C THR A 212 -16.89 4.23 8.37
N LEU A 213 -16.73 2.91 8.34
CA LEU A 213 -17.01 2.10 7.17
C LEU A 213 -18.52 1.91 6.97
N ALA A 214 -18.92 1.41 5.80
CA ALA A 214 -20.32 1.14 5.49
C ALA A 214 -20.98 0.13 6.44
N SER A 215 -20.17 -0.75 7.07
CA SER A 215 -20.62 -1.65 8.14
C SER A 215 -20.99 -0.95 9.46
N GLY A 216 -20.71 0.36 9.59
CA GLY A 216 -20.80 1.12 10.84
C GLY A 216 -19.54 0.99 11.70
N THR A 217 -18.58 0.15 11.32
CA THR A 217 -17.31 -0.03 12.05
C THR A 217 -16.41 1.19 11.85
N THR A 218 -15.93 1.78 12.94
CA THR A 218 -14.91 2.84 12.87
C THR A 218 -13.51 2.23 12.83
N VAL A 219 -12.74 2.56 11.79
CA VAL A 219 -11.34 2.17 11.63
C VAL A 219 -10.41 3.36 11.85
N SER A 220 -9.24 3.07 12.40
CA SER A 220 -8.19 4.04 12.70
C SER A 220 -6.88 3.57 12.09
N VAL A 221 -6.37 4.31 11.11
CA VAL A 221 -5.20 3.93 10.30
C VAL A 221 -4.13 4.99 10.45
N MET A 222 -2.94 4.59 10.91
CA MET A 222 -1.75 5.43 10.88
C MET A 222 -1.15 5.38 9.47
N GLN A 223 -1.12 6.52 8.79
CA GLN A 223 -0.45 6.72 7.51
C GLN A 223 0.91 7.37 7.72
N ARG A 224 1.89 6.95 6.93
CA ARG A 224 3.25 7.46 6.90
C ARG A 224 3.60 7.77 5.46
N LEU A 225 4.13 8.95 5.18
CA LEU A 225 4.34 9.49 3.85
C LEU A 225 5.79 9.95 3.72
N VAL A 226 6.40 9.63 2.58
CA VAL A 226 7.62 10.27 2.09
C VAL A 226 7.35 10.73 0.66
N GLY A 227 7.59 12.00 0.35
CA GLY A 227 7.51 12.53 -1.00
C GLY A 227 8.78 13.28 -1.34
N ARG A 228 9.25 13.17 -2.58
CA ARG A 228 10.38 13.95 -3.10
C ARG A 228 10.06 14.50 -4.47
N ARG A 229 10.47 15.73 -4.75
CA ARG A 229 10.48 16.31 -6.10
C ARG A 229 11.90 16.47 -6.64
N PHE A 230 12.02 16.36 -7.95
CA PHE A 230 13.23 16.55 -8.74
C PHE A 230 12.93 17.62 -9.79
N ILE A 231 13.67 18.71 -9.76
CA ILE A 231 13.48 19.85 -10.66
C ILE A 231 14.52 19.74 -11.78
N GLU A 232 14.06 19.54 -13.01
CA GLU A 232 14.87 19.56 -14.21
C GLU A 232 14.58 20.83 -15.04
N GLN A 233 15.39 21.12 -16.06
CA GLN A 233 15.29 22.37 -16.84
C GLN A 233 13.89 22.62 -17.44
N ASN A 234 13.18 21.57 -17.87
CA ASN A 234 11.90 21.68 -18.57
C ASN A 234 10.77 20.87 -17.92
N ARG A 235 10.99 20.30 -16.74
CA ARG A 235 9.98 19.51 -16.04
C ARG A 235 10.27 19.40 -14.55
N VAL A 236 9.21 19.19 -13.76
CA VAL A 236 9.33 18.82 -12.35
C VAL A 236 8.72 17.45 -12.17
N VAL A 237 9.49 16.53 -11.60
CA VAL A 237 9.08 15.14 -11.41
C VAL A 237 8.99 14.86 -9.92
N GLY A 238 7.85 14.33 -9.47
CA GLY A 238 7.64 13.92 -8.08
C GLY A 238 7.51 12.41 -7.96
N GLU A 239 8.02 11.87 -6.87
CA GLU A 239 7.71 10.51 -6.44
C GLU A 239 7.36 10.50 -4.94
N GLY A 240 6.35 9.74 -4.56
CA GLY A 240 5.93 9.60 -3.17
C GLY A 240 5.61 8.16 -2.80
N ALA A 241 5.98 7.76 -1.59
CA ALA A 241 5.66 6.48 -0.99
C ALA A 241 4.86 6.68 0.30
N PHE A 242 3.75 5.95 0.44
CA PHE A 242 2.86 6.03 1.59
C PHE A 242 2.67 4.64 2.18
N ARG A 243 2.64 4.51 3.51
CA ARG A 243 2.51 3.23 4.21
C ARG A 243 1.54 3.34 5.37
N GLY A 244 0.57 2.42 5.41
CA GLY A 244 -0.39 2.29 6.51
C GLY A 244 -0.65 0.84 6.93
N MET A 245 -1.70 0.61 7.72
CA MET A 245 -2.14 -0.74 8.08
C MET A 245 -2.47 -1.51 6.80
N HIS A 246 -1.53 -2.39 6.44
CA HIS A 246 -1.48 -3.29 5.31
C HIS A 246 -1.78 -2.67 3.92
N SER A 247 -1.28 -1.47 3.61
CA SER A 247 -1.23 -1.00 2.22
C SER A 247 0.01 -0.13 2.01
N THR A 248 0.61 -0.25 0.83
CA THR A 248 1.66 0.66 0.35
C THR A 248 1.16 1.38 -0.88
N GLN A 249 1.33 2.69 -0.92
CA GLN A 249 1.03 3.51 -2.07
C GLN A 249 2.33 4.06 -2.64
N THR A 250 2.44 4.08 -3.96
CA THR A 250 3.51 4.80 -4.66
C THR A 250 2.87 5.73 -5.68
N GLY A 251 3.27 6.99 -5.69
CA GLY A 251 2.81 8.00 -6.62
C GLY A 251 3.97 8.56 -7.42
N TRP A 252 3.75 8.80 -8.70
CA TRP A 252 4.67 9.50 -9.60
C TRP A 252 3.92 10.67 -10.22
N SER A 253 4.57 11.81 -10.34
CA SER A 253 4.01 12.98 -11.00
C SER A 253 5.04 13.64 -11.91
N CYS A 254 4.57 14.28 -12.98
CA CYS A 254 5.39 15.06 -13.89
C CYS A 254 4.62 16.32 -14.29
N LEU A 255 5.27 17.48 -14.14
CA LEU A 255 4.77 18.76 -14.60
C LEU A 255 5.64 19.23 -15.76
N ARG A 256 5.00 19.62 -16.86
CA ARG A 256 5.68 20.08 -18.08
C ARG A 256 5.01 21.35 -18.64
N PRO A 257 5.78 22.30 -19.18
CA PRO A 257 5.21 23.41 -19.93
C PRO A 257 4.42 22.88 -21.13
N MET A 258 3.28 23.50 -21.44
CA MET A 258 2.55 23.18 -22.66
C MET A 258 3.27 23.79 -23.87
N PRO A 259 3.31 23.10 -25.04
CA PRO A 259 4.03 23.58 -26.21
C PRO A 259 3.54 24.93 -26.75
N ASP A 260 2.26 25.25 -26.51
CA ASP A 260 1.62 26.50 -26.93
C ASP A 260 1.83 27.64 -25.93
N GLY A 261 2.53 27.40 -24.82
CA GLY A 261 2.77 28.37 -23.76
C GLY A 261 1.52 28.74 -22.95
N SER A 262 0.39 28.04 -23.13
CA SER A 262 -0.87 28.37 -22.45
C SER A 262 -0.90 28.00 -20.95
N GLY A 263 0.14 27.32 -20.46
CA GLY A 263 0.29 26.92 -19.07
C GLY A 263 1.13 25.65 -18.90
N THR A 264 0.78 24.87 -17.88
CA THR A 264 1.50 23.65 -17.48
C THR A 264 0.56 22.45 -17.53
N VAL A 265 1.02 21.34 -18.10
CA VAL A 265 0.33 20.04 -18.01
C VAL A 265 0.90 19.27 -16.82
N GLY A 266 0.00 18.70 -16.03
CA GLY A 266 0.28 17.82 -14.92
C GLY A 266 -0.18 16.41 -15.21
N GLU A 267 0.70 15.46 -14.95
CA GLU A 267 0.52 14.04 -15.16
C GLU A 267 0.84 13.31 -13.87
N VAL A 268 -0.07 12.46 -13.40
CA VAL A 268 0.07 11.76 -12.12
C VAL A 268 -0.36 10.30 -12.28
N CYS A 269 0.46 9.40 -11.76
CA CYS A 269 0.15 7.98 -11.61
C CYS A 269 0.30 7.60 -10.14
N VAL A 270 -0.78 7.13 -9.52
CA VAL A 270 -0.75 6.59 -8.15
C VAL A 270 -1.10 5.11 -8.19
N ARG A 271 -0.28 4.26 -7.60
CA ARG A 271 -0.52 2.84 -7.39
C ARG A 271 -0.66 2.54 -5.91
N GLN A 272 -1.74 1.87 -5.53
CA GLN A 272 -1.96 1.36 -4.19
C GLN A 272 -1.91 -0.16 -4.20
N ASN A 273 -0.96 -0.73 -3.47
CA ASN A 273 -0.77 -2.15 -3.28
C ASN A 273 -1.35 -2.54 -1.92
N PRO A 274 -2.57 -3.09 -1.89
CA PRO A 274 -3.10 -3.63 -0.66
C PRO A 274 -2.30 -4.87 -0.26
N VAL A 275 -2.08 -5.01 1.03
CA VAL A 275 -1.56 -6.21 1.65
C VAL A 275 -2.72 -6.76 2.47
N LEU A 276 -3.17 -7.97 2.18
CA LEU A 276 -4.24 -8.60 2.94
C LEU A 276 -3.68 -9.81 3.66
N PHE A 277 -3.95 -9.92 4.96
CA PHE A 277 -3.58 -11.08 5.76
C PHE A 277 -4.85 -11.73 6.27
N ASN A 278 -5.11 -12.98 5.84
CA ASN A 278 -6.24 -13.80 6.29
C ASN A 278 -7.59 -13.04 6.28
N ALA A 279 -7.79 -12.14 5.32
CA ALA A 279 -8.99 -11.32 5.23
C ALA A 279 -10.09 -12.08 4.50
N SER A 280 -11.32 -12.02 5.02
CA SER A 280 -12.48 -12.51 4.29
C SER A 280 -12.71 -11.67 3.03
N PRO A 281 -13.33 -12.21 1.96
CA PRO A 281 -13.62 -11.45 0.74
C PRO A 281 -14.46 -10.18 0.98
N SER A 282 -15.30 -10.16 2.02
CA SER A 282 -16.04 -8.95 2.41
C SER A 282 -15.12 -7.89 3.02
N ALA A 283 -14.25 -8.29 3.96
CA ALA A 283 -13.30 -7.38 4.59
C ALA A 283 -12.28 -6.82 3.58
N ALA A 284 -11.82 -7.65 2.64
CA ALA A 284 -10.96 -7.23 1.54
C ALA A 284 -11.61 -6.14 0.67
N ARG A 285 -12.88 -6.33 0.28
CA ARG A 285 -13.62 -5.33 -0.51
C ARG A 285 -13.87 -4.04 0.26
N GLU A 286 -14.18 -4.13 1.54
CA GLU A 286 -14.37 -2.94 2.38
C GLU A 286 -13.06 -2.17 2.55
N PHE A 287 -11.94 -2.87 2.71
CA PHE A 287 -10.60 -2.28 2.72
C PHE A 287 -10.25 -1.61 1.39
N TYR A 288 -10.54 -2.23 0.24
CA TYR A 288 -10.30 -1.62 -1.07
C TYR A 288 -11.12 -0.34 -1.27
N ARG A 289 -12.39 -0.34 -0.84
CA ARG A 289 -13.23 0.87 -0.88
C ARG A 289 -12.69 1.96 0.04
N PHE A 290 -12.21 1.60 1.23
CA PHE A 290 -11.56 2.55 2.13
C PHE A 290 -10.31 3.19 1.50
N LEU A 291 -9.46 2.39 0.85
CA LEU A 291 -8.27 2.90 0.16
C LEU A 291 -8.64 3.83 -1.00
N GLN A 292 -9.62 3.45 -1.81
CA GLN A 292 -10.11 4.26 -2.92
C GLN A 292 -10.73 5.59 -2.44
N ALA A 293 -11.58 5.55 -1.41
CA ALA A 293 -12.18 6.75 -0.84
C ALA A 293 -11.12 7.69 -0.27
N SER A 294 -10.07 7.15 0.36
CA SER A 294 -8.97 7.96 0.88
C SER A 294 -8.18 8.63 -0.25
N LEU A 295 -7.92 7.94 -1.37
CA LEU A 295 -7.31 8.56 -2.56
C LEU A 295 -8.17 9.66 -3.16
N ASP A 296 -9.47 9.42 -3.31
CA ASP A 296 -10.37 10.37 -3.96
C ASP A 296 -10.50 11.66 -3.14
N GLU A 297 -10.53 11.54 -1.81
CA GLU A 297 -10.49 12.67 -0.89
C GLU A 297 -9.16 13.41 -0.96
N ASP A 298 -8.04 12.69 -0.87
CA ASP A 298 -6.70 13.30 -0.96
C ASP A 298 -6.51 14.02 -2.30
N LYS A 299 -6.96 13.43 -3.41
CA LYS A 299 -6.95 14.04 -4.74
C LYS A 299 -7.78 15.31 -4.78
N HIS A 300 -9.00 15.28 -4.24
CA HIS A 300 -9.90 16.44 -4.26
C HIS A 300 -9.35 17.60 -3.44
N GLU A 301 -8.83 17.31 -2.25
CA GLU A 301 -8.20 18.31 -1.38
C GLU A 301 -6.91 18.85 -1.99
N THR A 302 -6.07 17.98 -2.56
CA THR A 302 -4.83 18.38 -3.25
C THR A 302 -5.13 19.36 -4.38
N LEU A 303 -6.08 19.04 -5.27
CA LEU A 303 -6.49 19.94 -6.34
C LEU A 303 -7.09 21.24 -5.82
N THR A 304 -7.84 21.19 -4.73
CA THR A 304 -8.42 22.38 -4.09
C THR A 304 -7.32 23.29 -3.54
N VAL A 305 -6.31 22.74 -2.87
CA VAL A 305 -5.14 23.49 -2.38
C VAL A 305 -4.38 24.10 -3.53
N ILE A 306 -4.12 23.32 -4.60
CA ILE A 306 -3.46 23.82 -5.81
C ILE A 306 -4.23 25.03 -6.34
N HIS A 307 -5.53 24.90 -6.61
CA HIS A 307 -6.32 26.00 -7.16
C HIS A 307 -6.40 27.24 -6.25
N LYS A 308 -6.36 27.08 -4.93
CA LYS A 308 -6.34 28.20 -3.97
C LYS A 308 -4.96 28.87 -3.86
N SER A 309 -3.89 28.11 -4.01
CA SER A 309 -2.51 28.62 -3.97
C SER A 309 -2.10 29.36 -5.25
N LEU A 310 -2.85 29.16 -6.33
CA LEU A 310 -2.62 29.86 -7.59
C LEU A 310 -3.01 31.34 -7.44
N PRO A 311 -2.20 32.27 -7.98
CA PRO A 311 -2.55 33.68 -7.96
C PRO A 311 -3.95 33.90 -8.52
N GLU A 312 -4.78 34.69 -7.83
CA GLU A 312 -6.03 35.17 -8.40
C GLU A 312 -5.68 35.84 -9.73
N ARG A 313 -6.25 35.35 -10.84
CA ARG A 313 -6.21 36.12 -12.09
C ARG A 313 -6.77 37.49 -11.74
N SER A 314 -5.90 38.49 -11.70
CA SER A 314 -6.33 39.87 -11.83
C SER A 314 -7.00 39.92 -13.19
N VAL A 315 -8.33 39.82 -13.21
CA VAL A 315 -9.15 40.18 -14.35
C VAL A 315 -9.02 41.69 -14.45
N ALA A 316 -7.93 42.15 -15.07
CA ALA A 316 -7.83 43.49 -15.60
C ALA A 316 -8.40 43.43 -17.02
N LEU A 317 -9.69 43.81 -17.09
CA LEU A 317 -10.48 44.30 -18.24
C LEU A 317 -10.10 43.84 -19.65
#